data_AF-A0AAQ4DUP0-F1
#
_entry.id   AF-A0AAQ4DUP0-F1
#
_cell.length_a   1.000
_cell.length_b   1.000
_cell.length_c   1.000
_cell.angle_alpha   90.00
_cell.angle_beta   90.00
_cell.angle_gamma   90.00
#
_symmetry.space_group_name_H-M   'P 1'
#
loop_
_entity.id
_entity.type
_entity.pdbx_description
1 polymer ?
#
loop_
_entity_poly.entity_id
_entity_poly.type
_entity_poly.pdbx_seq_one_letter_code
_entity_poly.pdbx_strand_id
1 'polypeptide(L)'
;MLHELGSSRPFDPEQAEFINISGFKGLHTTEILQAVTVEVSEDGNEIARTSALVTEVVSKVAPTTVFLVDRPFLFLVRSTATGSILLCGCVRQPLEWHPESPDNSALL
;
A
#
# COMPACT_ATOMS: atom_id res chain seq x y z
N MET A 1 10.75 10.66 -9.90
CA MET A 1 11.00 9.43 -9.13
C MET A 1 11.81 8.38 -9.89
N LEU A 2 11.25 7.61 -10.86
CA LEU A 2 12.02 6.52 -11.51
C LEU A 2 13.29 7.00 -12.22
N HIS A 3 13.22 8.17 -12.85
CA HIS A 3 14.40 8.86 -13.41
C HIS A 3 15.48 9.11 -12.35
N GLU A 4 15.10 9.61 -11.17
CA GLU A 4 16.01 9.91 -10.05
C GLU A 4 16.58 8.64 -9.41
N LEU A 5 15.86 7.52 -9.51
CA LEU A 5 16.32 6.19 -9.11
C LEU A 5 17.24 5.53 -10.16
N GLY A 6 17.62 6.25 -11.22
CA GLY A 6 18.55 5.78 -12.26
C GLY A 6 17.89 5.09 -13.44
N SER A 7 16.55 5.01 -13.50
CA SER A 7 15.81 4.47 -14.64
C SER A 7 15.30 5.60 -15.54
N SER A 8 16.23 6.28 -16.22
CA SER A 8 15.91 7.37 -17.15
C SER A 8 15.73 6.89 -18.59
N ARG A 9 16.55 5.92 -19.02
CA ARG A 9 16.60 5.40 -20.39
C ARG A 9 15.23 4.98 -20.98
N PRO A 10 14.33 4.29 -20.25
CA PRO A 10 13.02 3.93 -20.78
C PRO A 10 12.16 5.12 -21.21
N PHE A 11 12.41 6.30 -20.65
CA PHE A 11 11.63 7.52 -20.87
C PHE A 11 12.22 8.44 -21.94
N ASP A 12 13.40 8.11 -22.47
CA ASP A 12 14.08 8.90 -23.51
C ASP A 12 13.74 8.32 -24.90
N PRO A 13 13.10 9.09 -25.80
CA PRO A 13 12.71 8.60 -27.13
C PRO A 13 13.90 8.20 -28.02
N GLU A 14 15.10 8.74 -27.79
CA GLU A 14 16.31 8.45 -28.56
C GLU A 14 17.10 7.28 -27.99
N GLN A 15 16.99 7.02 -26.67
CA GLN A 15 17.78 6.02 -25.96
C GLN A 15 16.98 4.77 -25.53
N ALA A 16 15.65 4.84 -25.55
CA ALA A 16 14.78 3.73 -25.17
C ALA A 16 14.92 2.56 -26.15
N GLU A 17 15.07 1.36 -25.60
CA GLU A 17 15.21 0.11 -26.38
C GLU A 17 14.13 -0.88 -25.97
N PHE A 18 13.03 -0.88 -26.73
CA PHE A 18 11.90 -1.80 -26.54
C PHE A 18 11.73 -2.79 -27.71
N ILE A 19 12.84 -3.25 -28.30
CA ILE A 19 12.84 -4.11 -29.49
C ILE A 19 12.08 -5.44 -29.30
N ASN A 20 12.12 -5.98 -28.08
CA ASN A 20 11.41 -7.21 -27.73
C ASN A 20 9.89 -6.99 -27.51
N ILE A 21 9.43 -5.73 -27.51
CA ILE A 21 8.01 -5.35 -27.44
C ILE A 21 7.52 -4.97 -28.85
N SER A 22 8.30 -4.16 -29.57
CA SER A 22 7.98 -3.71 -30.93
C SER A 22 9.23 -3.45 -31.76
N GLY A 23 9.17 -3.77 -33.05
CA GLY A 23 10.20 -3.44 -34.04
C GLY A 23 10.29 -1.95 -34.40
N PHE A 24 9.39 -1.11 -33.87
CA PHE A 24 9.36 0.32 -34.14
C PHE A 24 10.46 1.07 -33.38
N LYS A 25 11.25 1.86 -34.13
CA LYS A 25 12.25 2.77 -33.54
C LYS A 25 11.54 3.99 -32.95
N GLY A 26 11.84 4.33 -31.70
CA GLY A 26 11.26 5.48 -30.99
C GLY A 26 10.09 5.13 -30.05
N LEU A 27 9.76 3.85 -29.89
CA LEU A 27 8.90 3.41 -28.78
C LEU A 27 9.61 3.74 -27.47
N HIS A 28 8.93 4.46 -26.58
CA HIS A 28 9.44 4.84 -25.26
C HIS A 28 8.29 4.92 -24.25
N THR A 29 8.63 4.96 -22.96
CA THR A 29 7.67 5.15 -21.87
C THR A 29 7.41 6.62 -21.66
N THR A 30 6.16 7.06 -21.79
CA THR A 30 5.77 8.43 -21.48
C THR A 30 5.42 8.58 -20.00
N GLU A 31 4.71 7.60 -19.45
CA GLU A 31 4.19 7.65 -18.08
C GLU A 31 4.09 6.24 -17.49
N ILE A 32 4.25 6.15 -16.17
CA ILE A 32 3.97 4.95 -15.38
C ILE A 32 3.06 5.38 -14.24
N LEU A 33 1.85 4.82 -14.23
CA LEU A 33 0.82 5.10 -13.24
C LEU A 33 0.73 3.95 -12.23
N GLN A 34 0.78 4.29 -10.94
CA GLN A 34 0.52 3.36 -9.85
C GLN A 34 -0.49 4.01 -8.89
N ALA A 35 -1.75 3.59 -8.99
CA ALA A 35 -2.82 4.03 -8.11
C ALA A 35 -3.22 2.87 -7.18
N VAL A 36 -3.25 3.13 -5.87
CA VAL A 36 -3.59 2.12 -4.86
C VAL A 36 -4.43 2.76 -3.76
N THR A 37 -5.52 2.10 -3.38
CA THR A 37 -6.35 2.47 -2.22
C THR A 37 -6.13 1.45 -1.11
N VAL A 38 -5.98 1.93 0.13
CA VAL A 38 -5.87 1.08 1.33
C VAL A 38 -7.01 1.46 2.27
N GLU A 39 -7.89 0.51 2.52
CA GLU A 39 -8.95 0.61 3.52
C GLU A 39 -8.58 -0.25 4.73
N VAL A 40 -8.71 0.32 5.93
CA VAL A 40 -8.50 -0.38 7.19
C VAL A 40 -9.83 -0.39 7.93
N SER A 41 -10.44 -1.57 8.01
CA SER A 41 -11.72 -1.79 8.69
C SER A 41 -11.59 -2.94 9.70
N GLU A 42 -12.56 -3.04 10.61
CA GLU A 42 -12.60 -4.09 11.64
C GLU A 42 -13.18 -5.41 11.12
N ASP A 43 -13.74 -5.43 9.91
CA ASP A 43 -14.50 -6.56 9.38
C ASP A 43 -13.64 -7.80 9.05
N GLY A 44 -12.31 -7.65 8.98
CA GLY A 44 -11.39 -8.78 8.87
C GLY A 44 -11.16 -9.56 10.18
N ASN A 45 -11.78 -9.16 11.29
CA ASN A 45 -11.36 -9.51 12.66
C ASN A 45 -12.33 -10.44 13.41
N GLU A 46 -13.35 -11.05 12.77
CA GLU A 46 -14.34 -11.90 13.49
C GLU A 46 -13.68 -13.05 14.28
N ILE A 47 -12.69 -13.71 13.67
CA ILE A 47 -11.92 -14.79 14.28
C ILE A 47 -11.01 -14.26 15.41
N ALA A 48 -10.37 -13.12 15.21
CA ALA A 48 -9.48 -12.50 16.19
C ALA A 48 -10.23 -11.86 17.37
N ARG A 49 -11.44 -11.33 17.15
CA ARG A 49 -12.35 -10.82 18.19
C ARG A 49 -12.83 -11.95 19.09
N THR A 50 -13.15 -13.11 18.51
CA THR A 50 -13.48 -14.33 19.26
C THR A 50 -12.30 -14.80 20.12
N SER A 51 -11.09 -14.81 19.55
CA SER A 51 -9.86 -15.18 20.28
C SER A 51 -9.51 -14.20 21.41
N ALA A 52 -9.71 -12.89 21.19
CA ALA A 52 -9.50 -11.86 22.20
C ALA A 52 -10.42 -12.04 23.41
N LEU A 53 -11.72 -12.28 23.19
CA LEU A 53 -12.70 -12.54 24.26
C LEU A 53 -12.30 -13.76 25.11
N VAL A 54 -11.90 -14.87 24.47
CA VAL A 54 -11.46 -16.08 25.18
C VAL A 54 -10.20 -15.81 26.02
N THR A 55 -9.26 -15.04 25.48
CA THR A 55 -7.99 -14.74 26.17
C THR A 55 -8.20 -13.79 27.36
N GLU A 56 -9.09 -12.78 27.24
CA GLU A 56 -9.45 -11.89 28.35
C GLU A 56 -10.11 -12.65 29.52
N VAL A 57 -10.95 -13.64 29.22
CA VAL A 57 -11.56 -14.50 30.24
C VAL A 57 -10.49 -15.31 31.00
N VAL A 58 -9.37 -15.66 30.36
CA VAL A 58 -8.32 -16.53 30.91
C VAL A 58 -7.15 -15.74 31.55
N SER A 59 -6.84 -14.52 31.10
CA SER A 59 -5.52 -13.87 31.30
C SER A 59 -5.53 -12.60 32.19
N LYS A 60 -6.30 -12.55 33.28
CA LYS A 60 -6.43 -11.36 34.16
C LYS A 60 -5.13 -10.82 34.81
N VAL A 61 -3.92 -11.28 34.47
CA VAL A 61 -2.64 -10.93 35.13
C VAL A 61 -1.46 -10.75 34.16
N ALA A 62 -1.64 -10.05 33.04
CA ALA A 62 -0.51 -9.54 32.25
C ALA A 62 -0.74 -8.05 31.90
N PRO A 63 0.28 -7.18 32.02
CA PRO A 63 0.14 -5.79 31.61
C PRO A 63 -0.04 -5.72 30.09
N THR A 64 -1.20 -5.24 29.65
CA THR A 64 -1.50 -5.00 28.23
C THR A 64 -0.57 -3.91 27.70
N THR A 65 0.18 -4.22 26.65
CA THR A 65 0.94 -3.19 25.91
C THR A 65 -0.02 -2.43 24.99
N VAL A 66 -0.15 -1.12 25.19
CA VAL A 66 -1.00 -0.27 24.35
C VAL A 66 -0.22 0.16 23.11
N PHE A 67 -0.79 -0.11 21.94
CA PHE A 67 -0.31 0.40 20.65
C PHE A 67 -1.23 1.55 20.20
N LEU A 68 -0.78 2.78 20.43
CA LEU A 68 -1.51 4.00 20.06
C LEU A 68 -0.89 4.62 18.81
N VAL A 69 -1.70 4.84 17.78
CA VAL A 69 -1.29 5.41 16.49
C VAL A 69 -2.05 6.72 16.26
N ASP A 70 -1.65 7.77 16.96
CA ASP A 70 -2.30 9.08 16.99
C ASP A 70 -1.49 10.18 16.28
N ARG A 71 -0.50 9.79 15.47
CA ARG A 71 0.43 10.67 14.74
C ARG A 71 0.94 9.97 13.47
N PRO A 72 1.60 10.69 12.54
CA PRO A 72 2.05 10.08 11.28
C PRO A 72 2.83 8.78 11.48
N PHE A 73 2.48 7.77 10.70
CA PHE A 73 3.04 6.43 10.83
C PHE A 73 3.34 5.81 9.46
N LEU A 74 4.16 4.76 9.48
CA LEU A 74 4.45 3.92 8.32
C LEU A 74 3.68 2.62 8.44
N PHE A 75 3.26 2.07 7.31
CA PHE A 75 2.70 0.72 7.25
C PHE A 75 3.40 -0.09 6.16
N LEU A 76 3.43 -1.40 6.38
CA LEU A 76 3.86 -2.39 5.39
C LEU A 76 2.87 -3.54 5.40
N VAL A 77 2.39 -3.92 4.22
CA VAL A 77 1.71 -5.20 4.02
C VAL A 77 2.72 -6.16 3.45
N ARG A 78 3.08 -7.20 4.20
CA ARG A 78 4.12 -8.17 3.84
C ARG A 78 3.54 -9.57 3.77
N SER A 79 3.85 -10.28 2.69
CA SER A 79 3.60 -11.71 2.60
C SER A 79 4.43 -12.46 3.65
N THR A 80 3.80 -13.23 4.52
CA THR A 80 4.50 -14.05 5.52
C THR A 80 5.18 -15.26 4.89
N ALA A 81 4.66 -15.76 3.78
CA ALA A 81 5.20 -16.93 3.07
C ALA A 81 6.47 -16.62 2.29
N THR A 82 6.51 -15.49 1.56
CA THR A 82 7.63 -15.13 0.67
C THR A 82 8.51 -14.03 1.24
N GLY A 83 7.98 -13.27 2.19
CA GLY A 83 8.62 -12.09 2.74
C GLY A 83 8.57 -10.84 1.87
N SER A 84 7.89 -10.89 0.73
CA SER A 84 7.73 -9.77 -0.20
C SER A 84 6.87 -8.65 0.42
N ILE A 85 7.27 -7.40 0.20
CA ILE A 85 6.46 -6.22 0.51
C ILE A 85 5.44 -6.07 -0.61
N LEU A 86 4.15 -6.19 -0.26
CA LEU A 86 3.03 -6.02 -1.18
C LEU A 86 2.65 -4.55 -1.28
N LEU A 87 2.65 -3.85 -0.14
CA LEU A 87 2.36 -2.43 -0.02
C LEU A 87 3.25 -1.80 1.03
N CYS A 88 3.66 -0.55 0.81
CA CYS A 88 4.26 0.29 1.83
C CYS A 88 3.79 1.72 1.66
N GLY A 89 3.67 2.45 2.76
CA GLY A 89 3.23 3.83 2.71
C GLY A 89 3.40 4.56 4.02
N CYS A 90 3.16 5.86 3.96
CA CYS A 90 3.14 6.74 5.12
C CYS A 90 1.76 7.39 5.22
N VAL A 91 1.08 7.20 6.35
CA VAL A 91 -0.16 7.89 6.66
C VAL A 91 0.21 9.13 7.46
N ARG A 92 0.00 10.30 6.86
CA ARG A 92 0.21 11.60 7.51
C ARG A 92 -1.10 12.26 7.92
N GLN A 93 -2.14 12.06 7.12
CA GLN A 93 -3.48 12.56 7.34
C GLN A 93 -4.46 11.51 6.85
N PRO A 94 -5.14 10.78 7.75
CA PRO A 94 -6.18 9.83 7.35
C PRO A 94 -7.38 10.59 6.79
N LEU A 95 -7.96 10.06 5.70
CA LEU A 95 -9.22 10.55 5.18
C LEU A 95 -10.37 10.01 6.04
N GLU A 96 -11.42 10.81 6.18
CA GLU A 96 -12.66 10.33 6.80
C GLU A 96 -13.37 9.40 5.81
N TRP A 97 -13.76 8.20 6.29
CA TRP A 97 -14.49 7.25 5.46
C TRP A 97 -15.96 7.67 5.34
N HIS A 98 -16.42 7.91 4.11
CA HIS A 98 -17.82 8.17 3.82
C HIS A 98 -18.41 7.00 3.00
N PRO A 99 -19.33 6.21 3.58
CA PRO A 99 -19.85 4.99 2.93
C PRO A 99 -20.70 5.24 1.67
N GLU A 100 -21.09 6.49 1.39
CA GLU A 100 -22.03 6.87 0.31
C GLU A 100 -21.34 7.60 -0.86
N SER A 101 -20.01 7.63 -0.95
CA SER A 101 -19.29 8.29 -2.05
C SER A 101 -18.69 7.28 -3.03
N PRO A 102 -19.35 6.99 -4.17
CA PRO A 102 -18.85 6.04 -5.15
C PRO A 102 -17.70 6.61 -6.03
N ASP A 103 -17.32 7.87 -5.84
CA ASP A 103 -16.47 8.58 -6.79
C ASP A 103 -15.13 8.99 -6.17
N ASN A 104 -14.14 8.10 -6.28
CA ASN A 104 -12.73 8.36 -5.97
C ASN A 104 -11.99 9.09 -7.11
N SER A 105 -12.72 9.75 -8.03
CA SER A 105 -12.13 10.47 -9.17
C SER A 105 -11.43 11.78 -8.81
N ALA A 106 -11.46 12.22 -7.55
CA ALA A 106 -10.90 13.51 -7.12
C ALA A 106 -9.44 13.46 -6.61
N LEU A 107 -8.73 12.34 -6.73
CA LEU A 107 -7.35 12.19 -6.19
C LEU A 107 -6.29 11.85 -7.25
N LEU A 108 -6.45 12.35 -8.49
CA LEU A 108 -5.36 12.44 -9.47
C LEU A 108 -4.83 13.87 -9.58
#